data_AF-A0A1G7ST24-F1
#
_entry.id   AF-A0A1G7ST24-F1
#
_cell.length_a   1.000
_cell.length_b   1.000
_cell.length_c   1.000
_cell.angle_alpha   90.00
_cell.angle_beta   90.00
_cell.angle_gamma   90.00
#
_symmetry.space_group_name_H-M   'P 1'
#
loop_
_entity.id
_entity.type
_entity.pdbx_description
1 polymer ?
#
loop_
_entity_poly.entity_id
_entity_poly.type
_entity_poly.pdbx_seq_one_letter_code
_entity_poly.pdbx_strand_id
1 'polypeptide(L)'
;MIVNTASSAALAAYSSAATRKASTDTSSVRTDSDPVDSNSQTGSTDSVSLSKTSTNYSQSIANYSAFFPVRSGMAADALVLGVSQPGATSSSRDKAFADVATDARKRMDDKYALMKASGKAYDGSDTDRNSLMGDLDRRSLYAVATNQGGQFSAEEQTAAKGLMRQQERLATGYYSGPADQEKNFTDPYANDPVGRAKAALAFLDNMGPEEKADPQWLIQHQTLSDALAQTGTDDSTTKKDPGHFHNLSEILAGIDTDGSDSKKPGSDENSASYVFEQVQAALRATQ
;
A
#
# COMPACT_ATOMS: atom_id res chain seq x y z
N MET A 1 15.68 25.53 -22.54
CA MET A 1 16.06 24.31 -21.80
C MET A 1 16.15 24.68 -20.33
N ILE A 2 15.23 24.21 -19.50
CA ILE A 2 15.29 24.41 -18.05
C ILE A 2 15.64 23.05 -17.45
N VAL A 3 16.87 22.93 -16.95
CA VAL A 3 17.38 21.75 -16.24
C VAL A 3 16.88 21.82 -14.81
N ASN A 4 16.02 20.89 -14.41
CA ASN A 4 15.45 20.83 -13.06
C ASN A 4 16.42 20.10 -12.11
N THR A 5 17.24 20.86 -11.39
CA THR A 5 18.27 20.40 -10.44
C THR A 5 17.75 20.07 -9.03
N ALA A 6 16.43 20.03 -8.83
CA ALA A 6 15.82 19.92 -7.50
C ALA A 6 15.97 18.53 -6.83
N SER A 7 16.28 17.47 -7.58
CA SER A 7 16.33 16.10 -7.02
C SER A 7 17.68 15.73 -6.38
N SER A 8 18.77 16.44 -6.69
CA SER A 8 20.10 16.13 -6.13
C SER A 8 20.35 16.77 -4.76
N ALA A 9 19.62 17.85 -4.42
CA ALA A 9 19.78 18.54 -3.15
C ALA A 9 19.17 17.76 -1.95
N ALA A 10 18.12 16.96 -2.20
CA ALA A 10 17.47 16.18 -1.15
C ALA A 10 18.32 14.97 -0.67
N LEU A 11 19.08 14.33 -1.57
CA LEU A 11 20.02 13.27 -1.19
C LEU A 11 21.29 13.81 -0.50
N ALA A 12 21.74 15.03 -0.84
CA ALA A 12 22.90 15.65 -0.18
C ALA A 12 22.63 16.07 1.27
N ALA A 13 21.36 16.35 1.62
CA ALA A 13 20.98 16.70 2.99
C ALA A 13 21.09 15.50 3.96
N TYR A 14 20.88 14.27 3.47
CA TYR A 14 20.92 13.07 4.32
C TYR A 14 22.35 12.67 4.74
N SER A 15 23.34 12.85 3.87
CA SER A 15 24.73 12.49 4.18
C SER A 15 25.41 13.44 5.19
N SER A 16 24.99 14.71 5.24
CA SER A 16 25.55 15.72 6.15
C SER A 16 24.98 15.68 7.58
N ALA A 17 23.80 15.07 7.78
CA ALA A 17 23.22 14.86 9.10
C ALA A 17 23.83 13.65 9.82
N ALA A 18 24.19 12.60 9.08
CA ALA A 18 24.82 11.40 9.63
C ALA A 18 26.26 11.65 10.13
N THR A 19 26.99 12.58 9.51
CA THR A 19 28.37 12.94 9.91
C THR A 19 28.42 13.88 11.12
N ARG A 20 27.40 14.72 11.35
CA ARG A 20 27.38 15.64 12.49
C ARG A 20 27.12 14.98 13.85
N LYS A 21 26.59 13.76 13.87
CA LYS A 21 26.39 12.99 15.12
C LYS A 21 27.69 12.36 15.65
N ALA A 22 28.77 12.37 14.88
CA ALA A 22 30.05 11.74 15.23
C ALA A 22 31.11 12.72 15.78
N SER A 23 30.80 14.02 15.93
CA SER A 23 31.82 15.05 16.24
C SER A 23 31.60 15.85 17.52
N THR A 24 30.53 15.60 18.29
CA THR A 24 30.28 16.29 19.57
C THR A 24 30.73 15.44 20.75
N ASP A 25 32.04 15.22 20.83
CA ASP A 25 32.72 14.78 22.04
C ASP A 25 34.06 15.53 22.09
N THR A 26 34.08 16.73 22.68
CA THR A 26 35.23 17.42 23.31
C THR A 26 34.80 18.84 23.75
N SER A 27 34.56 18.97 25.06
CA SER A 27 34.88 20.08 25.99
C SER A 27 35.28 21.46 25.45
N SER A 28 34.62 22.53 25.92
CA SER A 28 35.06 23.33 27.08
C SER A 28 34.39 24.73 27.19
N VAL A 29 34.13 25.08 28.45
CA VAL A 29 33.52 26.28 29.02
C VAL A 29 34.38 27.53 28.81
N ARG A 30 33.77 28.69 28.51
CA ARG A 30 34.11 30.02 29.08
C ARG A 30 32.89 30.95 29.14
N THR A 31 32.61 31.42 30.35
CA THR A 31 31.72 32.50 30.76
C THR A 31 32.43 33.85 30.66
N ASP A 32 31.76 34.89 30.19
CA ASP A 32 31.94 36.26 30.70
C ASP A 32 30.70 37.11 30.45
N SER A 33 30.44 37.99 31.40
CA SER A 33 29.18 38.67 31.73
C SER A 33 29.16 40.15 31.35
N ASP A 34 28.01 40.66 30.88
CA ASP A 34 27.40 41.89 31.42
C ASP A 34 25.98 42.13 30.84
N PRO A 35 25.08 42.86 31.55
CA PRO A 35 23.62 42.69 31.45
C PRO A 35 22.90 43.88 30.81
N VAL A 36 22.00 43.66 29.85
CA VAL A 36 20.95 44.64 29.52
C VAL A 36 19.70 43.95 28.94
N ASP A 37 18.56 44.32 29.54
CA ASP A 37 17.17 44.24 29.08
C ASP A 37 16.44 42.91 28.90
N SER A 38 15.46 42.72 29.80
CA SER A 38 14.39 41.74 29.74
C SER A 38 13.40 42.06 28.62
N ASN A 39 13.65 41.55 27.41
CA ASN A 39 12.55 41.17 26.51
C ASN A 39 13.03 40.17 25.43
N SER A 40 13.38 38.95 25.85
CA SER A 40 13.73 37.88 24.92
C SER A 40 12.47 37.24 24.35
N GLN A 41 11.98 37.85 23.27
CA GLN A 41 11.13 37.19 22.29
C GLN A 41 11.89 35.94 21.80
N THR A 42 11.38 34.78 22.17
CA THR A 42 11.87 33.45 21.81
C THR A 42 12.32 33.39 20.35
N GLY A 43 13.63 33.25 20.16
CA GLY A 43 14.26 33.11 18.85
C GLY A 43 13.61 31.98 18.07
N SER A 44 13.29 32.28 16.81
CA SER A 44 12.76 31.35 15.82
C SER A 44 13.40 29.97 15.95
N THR A 45 12.61 29.00 16.40
CA THR A 45 12.81 27.64 15.93
C THR A 45 12.57 27.70 14.42
N ASP A 46 13.65 27.58 13.66
CA ASP A 46 13.61 27.50 12.20
C ASP A 46 12.86 26.22 11.82
N SER A 47 11.53 26.31 11.83
CA SER A 47 10.64 25.20 11.60
C SER A 47 10.66 24.90 10.10
N VAL A 48 11.46 23.92 9.71
CA VAL A 48 11.41 23.34 8.37
C VAL A 48 10.03 22.73 8.14
N SER A 49 9.18 23.48 7.45
CA SER A 49 7.87 23.00 6.99
C SER A 49 8.08 22.05 5.81
N LEU A 50 7.82 20.76 6.02
CA LEU A 50 7.84 19.76 4.96
C LEU A 50 6.61 19.90 4.08
N SER A 51 6.76 19.61 2.78
CA SER A 51 5.59 19.52 1.89
C SER A 51 4.66 18.38 2.36
N LYS A 52 3.35 18.54 2.12
CA LYS A 52 2.35 17.50 2.43
C LYS A 52 2.73 16.13 1.84
N THR A 53 3.30 16.12 0.63
CA THR A 53 3.79 14.91 -0.01
C THR A 53 4.89 14.22 0.80
N SER A 54 5.86 14.99 1.32
CA SER A 54 6.95 14.46 2.15
C SER A 54 6.43 13.91 3.48
N THR A 55 5.47 14.59 4.10
CA THR A 55 4.83 14.11 5.35
C THR A 55 4.07 12.81 5.12
N ASN A 56 3.25 12.73 4.07
CA ASN A 56 2.47 11.53 3.75
C ASN A 56 3.37 10.33 3.43
N TYR A 57 4.43 10.56 2.66
CA TYR A 57 5.43 9.54 2.37
C TYR A 57 6.09 9.02 3.64
N SER A 58 6.55 9.93 4.51
CA SER A 58 7.20 9.57 5.77
C SER A 58 6.28 8.76 6.70
N GLN A 59 5.00 9.14 6.76
CA GLN A 59 3.99 8.39 7.52
C GLN A 59 3.75 6.99 6.95
N SER A 60 3.66 6.87 5.63
CA SER A 60 3.49 5.58 4.95
C SER A 60 4.63 4.62 5.29
N ILE A 61 5.87 5.08 5.16
CA ILE A 61 7.07 4.29 5.52
C ILE A 61 7.04 3.88 7.00
N ALA A 62 6.72 4.81 7.89
CA ALA A 62 6.64 4.53 9.32
C ALA A 62 5.58 3.46 9.66
N ASN A 63 4.45 3.48 8.96
CA ASN A 63 3.31 2.61 9.26
C ASN A 63 3.42 1.22 8.63
N TYR A 64 4.00 1.09 7.42
CA TYR A 64 3.87 -0.13 6.64
C TYR A 64 5.18 -0.82 6.26
N SER A 65 6.35 -0.20 6.45
CA SER A 65 7.63 -0.80 6.05
C SER A 65 7.90 -2.18 6.67
N ALA A 66 7.47 -2.40 7.92
CA ALA A 66 7.61 -3.69 8.61
C ALA A 66 6.88 -4.84 7.90
N PHE A 67 5.83 -4.56 7.11
CA PHE A 67 5.02 -5.57 6.42
C PHE A 67 5.55 -5.92 5.03
N PHE A 68 6.57 -5.20 4.55
CA PHE A 68 7.24 -5.45 3.27
C PHE A 68 8.74 -5.69 3.49
N PRO A 69 9.15 -6.80 4.14
CA PRO A 69 10.57 -7.10 4.31
C PRO A 69 11.24 -7.27 2.94
N VAL A 70 12.47 -6.78 2.84
CA VAL A 70 13.30 -6.88 1.63
C VAL A 70 14.70 -7.36 1.99
N ARG A 71 15.44 -7.83 0.98
CA ARG A 71 16.85 -8.13 1.10
C ARG A 71 17.62 -6.86 1.48
N SER A 72 18.72 -7.04 2.20
CA SER A 72 19.64 -5.96 2.53
C SER A 72 20.08 -5.19 1.27
N GLY A 73 19.99 -3.87 1.30
CA GLY A 73 20.33 -2.99 0.18
C GLY A 73 19.25 -2.86 -0.91
N MET A 74 18.08 -3.48 -0.72
CA MET A 74 16.90 -3.28 -1.57
C MET A 74 15.84 -2.43 -0.84
N ALA A 75 14.84 -1.95 -1.56
CA ALA A 75 13.80 -1.06 -1.03
C ALA A 75 12.41 -1.56 -1.43
N ALA A 76 11.42 -1.30 -0.57
CA ALA A 76 9.99 -1.58 -0.82
C ALA A 76 9.15 -0.29 -0.82
N ASP A 77 9.79 0.86 -1.06
CA ASP A 77 9.20 2.19 -0.92
C ASP A 77 7.93 2.36 -1.77
N ALA A 78 7.93 1.84 -3.01
CA ALA A 78 6.78 1.93 -3.89
C ALA A 78 5.64 1.01 -3.43
N LEU A 79 5.96 -0.16 -2.86
CA LEU A 79 4.98 -1.07 -2.28
C LEU A 79 4.29 -0.45 -1.08
N VAL A 80 5.08 0.12 -0.17
CA VAL A 80 4.60 0.82 1.02
C VAL A 80 3.74 2.01 0.64
N LEU A 81 4.23 2.85 -0.29
CA LEU A 81 3.48 4.01 -0.74
C LEU A 81 2.12 3.64 -1.33
N GLY A 82 2.04 2.54 -2.08
CA GLY A 82 0.82 2.03 -2.68
C GLY A 82 -0.26 1.58 -1.67
N VAL A 83 0.09 1.37 -0.39
CA VAL A 83 -0.90 1.16 0.69
C VAL A 83 -1.69 2.46 0.94
N SER A 84 -0.97 3.56 1.14
CA SER A 84 -1.55 4.86 1.50
C SER A 84 -1.99 5.70 0.31
N GLN A 85 -1.40 5.47 -0.87
CA GLN A 85 -1.56 6.28 -2.07
C GLN A 85 -1.56 5.36 -3.32
N PRO A 86 -2.61 4.54 -3.54
CA PRO A 86 -2.64 3.55 -4.61
C PRO A 86 -2.48 4.14 -6.02
N GLY A 87 -2.80 5.41 -6.22
CA GLY A 87 -2.63 6.13 -7.49
C GLY A 87 -1.31 6.89 -7.62
N ALA A 88 -0.43 6.84 -6.62
CA ALA A 88 0.87 7.50 -6.71
C ALA A 88 1.73 6.83 -7.78
N THR A 89 2.30 7.64 -8.68
CA THR A 89 3.17 7.16 -9.75
C THR A 89 4.63 7.47 -9.47
N SER A 90 5.50 6.48 -9.59
CA SER A 90 6.95 6.60 -9.56
C SER A 90 7.57 5.94 -10.79
N SER A 91 7.64 4.60 -10.85
CA SER A 91 8.13 3.83 -11.99
C SER A 91 7.28 4.07 -13.25
N SER A 92 5.97 4.25 -13.11
CA SER A 92 5.02 4.43 -14.21
C SER A 92 4.81 5.89 -14.66
N ARG A 93 5.45 6.85 -13.98
CA ARG A 93 5.20 8.29 -14.21
C ARG A 93 5.47 8.68 -15.66
N ASP A 94 4.53 9.43 -16.23
CA ASP A 94 4.55 9.98 -17.59
C ASP A 94 4.71 8.93 -18.72
N LYS A 95 4.30 7.68 -18.46
CA LYS A 95 4.38 6.56 -19.42
C LYS A 95 3.01 6.08 -19.89
N ALA A 96 2.92 5.72 -21.17
CA ALA A 96 1.80 4.92 -21.67
C ALA A 96 1.84 3.51 -21.05
N PHE A 97 0.70 2.85 -20.93
CA PHE A 97 0.61 1.58 -20.19
C PHE A 97 1.50 0.46 -20.76
N ALA A 98 1.68 0.40 -22.08
CA ALA A 98 2.62 -0.54 -22.72
C ALA A 98 4.09 -0.24 -22.34
N ASP A 99 4.47 1.03 -22.21
CA ASP A 99 5.80 1.44 -21.78
C ASP A 99 6.01 1.17 -20.29
N VAL A 100 4.95 1.27 -19.47
CA VAL A 100 4.97 0.88 -18.05
C VAL A 100 5.33 -0.61 -17.91
N ALA A 101 4.72 -1.49 -18.71
CA ALA A 101 5.03 -2.91 -18.70
C ALA A 101 6.49 -3.17 -19.09
N THR A 102 6.98 -2.52 -20.15
CA THR A 102 8.36 -2.66 -20.61
C THR A 102 9.37 -2.16 -19.57
N ASP A 103 9.10 -1.03 -18.91
CA ASP A 103 9.94 -0.51 -17.82
C ASP A 103 9.93 -1.44 -16.60
N ALA A 104 8.76 -1.98 -16.23
CA ALA A 104 8.62 -2.94 -15.13
C ALA A 104 9.43 -4.23 -15.39
N ARG A 105 9.33 -4.80 -16.59
CA ARG A 105 10.13 -5.96 -17.01
C ARG A 105 11.62 -5.70 -16.83
N LYS A 106 12.10 -4.57 -17.36
CA LYS A 106 13.52 -4.18 -17.24
C LYS A 106 13.96 -4.07 -15.77
N ARG A 107 13.17 -3.43 -14.91
CA ARG A 107 13.49 -3.30 -13.48
C ARG A 107 13.55 -4.65 -12.79
N MET A 108 12.58 -5.52 -13.06
CA MET A 108 12.56 -6.87 -12.50
C MET A 108 13.79 -7.67 -12.93
N ASP A 109 14.20 -7.57 -14.20
CA ASP A 109 15.42 -8.22 -14.70
C ASP A 109 16.68 -7.69 -14.01
N ASP A 110 16.77 -6.37 -13.81
CA ASP A 110 17.86 -5.75 -13.05
C ASP A 110 17.90 -6.27 -11.60
N LYS A 111 16.74 -6.46 -10.95
CA LYS A 111 16.64 -7.03 -9.60
C LYS A 111 16.99 -8.51 -9.56
N TYR A 112 16.57 -9.30 -10.53
CA TYR A 112 17.00 -10.70 -10.67
C TYR A 112 18.52 -10.81 -10.79
N ALA A 113 19.13 -9.97 -11.63
CA ALA A 113 20.58 -9.92 -11.80
C ALA A 113 21.28 -9.51 -10.49
N LEU A 114 20.75 -8.51 -9.77
CA LEU A 114 21.28 -8.05 -8.48
C LEU A 114 21.22 -9.17 -7.41
N MET A 115 20.10 -9.88 -7.31
CA MET A 115 19.94 -11.02 -6.40
C MET A 115 20.94 -12.13 -6.73
N LYS A 116 21.08 -12.47 -8.01
CA LYS A 116 22.07 -13.47 -8.46
C LYS A 116 23.51 -13.03 -8.12
N ALA A 117 23.85 -11.77 -8.35
CA ALA A 117 25.15 -11.20 -8.05
C ALA A 117 25.46 -11.15 -6.54
N SER A 118 24.43 -11.05 -5.68
CA SER A 118 24.57 -11.10 -4.23
C SER A 118 24.80 -12.53 -3.68
N GLY A 119 25.01 -13.53 -4.54
CA GLY A 119 25.28 -14.92 -4.16
C GLY A 119 24.05 -15.75 -3.80
N LYS A 120 22.84 -15.18 -3.87
CA LYS A 120 21.59 -15.90 -3.62
C LYS A 120 20.56 -15.56 -4.70
N ALA A 121 20.30 -16.47 -5.64
CA ALA A 121 19.26 -16.26 -6.64
C ALA A 121 17.87 -16.05 -5.99
N TYR A 122 16.92 -15.52 -6.76
CA TYR A 122 15.53 -15.40 -6.34
C TYR A 122 14.95 -16.78 -5.98
N ASP A 123 14.27 -16.87 -4.84
CA ASP A 123 13.69 -18.11 -4.32
C ASP A 123 12.17 -18.11 -4.17
N GLY A 124 11.50 -17.00 -4.51
CA GLY A 124 10.04 -16.89 -4.39
C GLY A 124 9.51 -16.59 -2.98
N SER A 125 10.38 -16.45 -1.98
CA SER A 125 9.97 -16.01 -0.64
C SER A 125 9.32 -14.62 -0.65
N ASP A 126 8.54 -14.29 0.38
CA ASP A 126 7.94 -12.95 0.52
C ASP A 126 9.00 -11.84 0.47
N THR A 127 10.13 -12.05 1.13
CA THR A 127 11.27 -11.11 1.10
C THR A 127 11.80 -10.91 -0.31
N ASP A 128 11.95 -11.98 -1.07
CA ASP A 128 12.45 -11.93 -2.45
C ASP A 128 11.43 -11.32 -3.41
N ARG A 129 10.14 -11.62 -3.24
CA ARG A 129 9.04 -11.00 -3.99
C ARG A 129 9.01 -9.49 -3.77
N ASN A 130 9.04 -9.06 -2.51
CA ASN A 130 9.07 -7.64 -2.16
C ASN A 130 10.36 -6.97 -2.68
N SER A 131 11.49 -7.67 -2.69
CA SER A 131 12.76 -7.16 -3.21
C SER A 131 12.75 -6.99 -4.74
N LEU A 132 12.10 -7.93 -5.43
CA LEU A 132 11.97 -7.94 -6.89
C LEU A 132 11.07 -6.81 -7.39
N MET A 133 9.97 -6.55 -6.69
CA MET A 133 8.92 -5.61 -7.13
C MET A 133 8.85 -4.34 -6.26
N GLY A 134 9.81 -4.17 -5.36
CA GLY A 134 9.81 -3.13 -4.33
C GLY A 134 9.84 -1.69 -4.84
N ASP A 135 10.34 -1.51 -6.06
CA ASP A 135 10.42 -0.23 -6.77
C ASP A 135 9.34 -0.06 -7.85
N LEU A 136 8.41 -1.02 -7.97
CA LEU A 136 7.26 -0.93 -8.85
C LEU A 136 6.10 -0.24 -8.12
N ASP A 137 5.64 0.89 -8.63
CA ASP A 137 4.37 1.48 -8.18
C ASP A 137 3.18 0.58 -8.54
N ARG A 138 2.01 0.85 -7.94
CA ARG A 138 0.83 0.00 -8.11
C ARG A 138 0.40 -0.14 -9.57
N ARG A 139 0.55 0.90 -10.39
CA ARG A 139 0.25 0.85 -11.82
C ARG A 139 1.23 -0.05 -12.58
N SER A 140 2.51 -0.02 -12.22
CA SER A 140 3.50 -1.00 -12.70
C SER A 140 3.17 -2.43 -12.23
N LEU A 141 2.77 -2.63 -10.97
CA LEU A 141 2.31 -3.94 -10.50
C LEU A 141 1.08 -4.43 -11.29
N TYR A 142 0.14 -3.55 -11.61
CA TYR A 142 -1.04 -3.92 -12.41
C TYR A 142 -0.65 -4.36 -13.82
N ALA A 143 0.32 -3.70 -14.45
CA ALA A 143 0.87 -4.12 -15.74
C ALA A 143 1.49 -5.53 -15.67
N VAL A 144 2.22 -5.84 -14.59
CA VAL A 144 2.75 -7.19 -14.34
C VAL A 144 1.61 -8.18 -14.12
N ALA A 145 0.65 -7.86 -13.24
CA ALA A 145 -0.46 -8.70 -12.84
C ALA A 145 -1.40 -9.08 -14.00
N THR A 146 -1.60 -8.16 -14.95
CA THR A 146 -2.44 -8.37 -16.15
C THR A 146 -1.66 -8.93 -17.33
N ASN A 147 -0.36 -9.22 -17.14
CA ASN A 147 0.55 -9.64 -18.19
C ASN A 147 0.54 -8.70 -19.41
N GLN A 148 0.57 -7.39 -19.16
CA GLN A 148 0.50 -6.40 -20.22
C GLN A 148 1.63 -6.61 -21.23
N GLY A 149 1.27 -6.86 -22.49
CA GLY A 149 2.23 -7.16 -23.56
C GLY A 149 2.84 -8.57 -23.54
N GLY A 150 2.40 -9.47 -22.67
CA GLY A 150 2.81 -10.88 -22.67
C GLY A 150 4.25 -11.14 -22.18
N GLN A 151 4.82 -10.25 -21.36
CA GLN A 151 6.24 -10.26 -20.99
C GLN A 151 6.51 -10.85 -19.59
N PHE A 152 5.47 -11.27 -18.87
CA PHE A 152 5.56 -11.71 -17.47
C PHE A 152 5.13 -13.15 -17.29
N SER A 153 5.86 -13.89 -16.46
CA SER A 153 5.53 -15.28 -16.12
C SER A 153 4.26 -15.37 -15.26
N ALA A 154 3.68 -16.56 -15.15
CA ALA A 154 2.50 -16.78 -14.31
C ALA A 154 2.81 -16.53 -12.82
N GLU A 155 4.01 -16.88 -12.38
CA GLU A 155 4.51 -16.66 -11.02
C GLU A 155 4.66 -15.16 -10.73
N GLU A 156 5.21 -14.40 -11.68
CA GLU A 156 5.35 -12.93 -11.56
C GLU A 156 3.98 -12.25 -11.51
N GLN A 157 3.03 -12.66 -12.36
CA GLN A 157 1.65 -12.19 -12.30
C GLN A 157 1.01 -12.46 -10.94
N THR A 158 1.20 -13.68 -10.41
CA THR A 158 0.64 -14.10 -9.12
C THR A 158 1.25 -13.30 -7.97
N ALA A 159 2.57 -13.10 -8.00
CA ALA A 159 3.30 -12.26 -7.06
C ALA A 159 2.79 -10.81 -7.07
N ALA A 160 2.63 -10.21 -8.25
CA ALA A 160 2.13 -8.84 -8.38
C ALA A 160 0.68 -8.71 -7.86
N LYS A 161 -0.22 -9.63 -8.22
CA LYS A 161 -1.59 -9.70 -7.66
C LYS A 161 -1.57 -9.83 -6.14
N GLY A 162 -0.67 -10.65 -5.60
CA GLY A 162 -0.49 -10.83 -4.15
C GLY A 162 -0.09 -9.53 -3.44
N LEU A 163 0.88 -8.80 -4.00
CA LEU A 163 1.30 -7.50 -3.48
C LEU A 163 0.20 -6.44 -3.55
N MET A 164 -0.55 -6.41 -4.65
CA MET A 164 -1.68 -5.49 -4.81
C MET A 164 -2.78 -5.74 -3.78
N ARG A 165 -3.10 -7.02 -3.50
CA ARG A 165 -4.04 -7.39 -2.42
C ARG A 165 -3.48 -7.07 -1.03
N GLN A 166 -2.18 -7.27 -0.81
CA GLN A 166 -1.54 -6.91 0.46
C GLN A 166 -1.66 -5.40 0.72
N GLN A 167 -1.45 -4.56 -0.30
CA GLN A 167 -1.63 -3.12 -0.20
C GLN A 167 -3.06 -2.73 0.21
N GLU A 168 -4.06 -3.32 -0.45
CA GLU A 168 -5.47 -3.06 -0.19
C GLU A 168 -5.87 -3.51 1.23
N ARG A 169 -5.45 -4.70 1.66
CA ARG A 169 -5.72 -5.21 3.02
C ARG A 169 -5.17 -4.27 4.08
N LEU A 170 -3.91 -3.87 3.96
CA LEU A 170 -3.28 -2.96 4.91
C LEU A 170 -3.96 -1.58 4.93
N ALA A 171 -4.42 -1.09 3.78
CA ALA A 171 -5.15 0.19 3.67
C ALA A 171 -6.54 0.15 4.33
N THR A 172 -7.18 -1.02 4.32
CA THR A 172 -8.54 -1.27 4.82
C THR A 172 -8.56 -1.89 6.22
N GLY A 173 -7.43 -1.87 6.93
CA GLY A 173 -7.34 -2.31 8.33
C GLY A 173 -7.22 -3.83 8.53
N TYR A 174 -6.97 -4.58 7.47
CA TYR A 174 -6.67 -6.01 7.56
C TYR A 174 -5.18 -6.25 7.55
N TYR A 175 -4.72 -7.08 8.48
CA TYR A 175 -3.34 -7.51 8.49
C TYR A 175 -3.00 -8.29 7.20
N SER A 176 -1.84 -7.97 6.63
CA SER A 176 -1.22 -8.72 5.54
C SER A 176 0.29 -8.45 5.55
N GLY A 177 1.07 -9.47 5.91
CA GLY A 177 2.52 -9.39 6.05
C GLY A 177 3.11 -10.62 6.74
N PRO A 178 4.40 -10.58 7.12
CA PRO A 178 5.09 -11.69 7.80
C PRO A 178 4.44 -12.04 9.14
N ALA A 179 4.23 -13.32 9.44
CA ALA A 179 3.49 -13.72 10.66
C ALA A 179 4.05 -13.12 11.98
N ASP A 180 5.36 -12.90 12.07
CA ASP A 180 6.02 -12.30 13.23
C ASP A 180 5.71 -10.80 13.43
N GLN A 181 5.19 -10.12 12.41
CA GLN A 181 4.81 -8.71 12.43
C GLN A 181 3.32 -8.49 12.73
N GLU A 182 2.50 -9.54 12.78
CA GLU A 182 1.06 -9.43 13.04
C GLU A 182 0.75 -8.72 14.36
N LYS A 183 1.49 -9.07 15.41
CA LYS A 183 1.39 -8.42 16.74
C LYS A 183 1.72 -6.93 16.74
N ASN A 184 2.42 -6.44 15.72
CA ASN A 184 2.82 -5.03 15.58
C ASN A 184 1.80 -4.25 14.74
N PHE A 185 0.84 -4.92 14.12
CA PHE A 185 -0.22 -4.29 13.35
C PHE A 185 -1.30 -3.75 14.29
N THR A 186 -1.53 -2.44 14.20
CA THR A 186 -2.68 -1.80 14.85
C THR A 186 -3.73 -1.54 13.79
N ASP A 187 -4.93 -2.12 13.95
CA ASP A 187 -6.06 -1.79 13.09
C ASP A 187 -6.51 -0.33 13.33
N PRO A 188 -6.35 0.58 12.35
CA PRO A 188 -6.71 1.99 12.51
C PRO A 188 -8.22 2.22 12.62
N TYR A 189 -9.03 1.22 12.26
CA TYR A 189 -10.49 1.30 12.32
C TYR A 189 -11.08 0.59 13.53
N ALA A 190 -10.26 -0.02 14.41
CA ALA A 190 -10.72 -0.69 15.64
C ALA A 190 -11.90 -1.66 15.42
N ASN A 191 -11.84 -2.46 14.34
CA ASN A 191 -12.86 -3.38 13.85
C ASN A 191 -14.19 -2.71 13.43
N ASP A 192 -14.22 -1.39 13.18
CA ASP A 192 -15.37 -0.68 12.63
C ASP A 192 -15.59 -1.07 11.15
N PRO A 193 -16.66 -1.83 10.83
CA PRO A 193 -16.91 -2.26 9.45
C PRO A 193 -17.23 -1.09 8.52
N VAL A 194 -17.88 -0.03 9.03
CA VAL A 194 -18.23 1.15 8.22
C VAL A 194 -16.99 1.97 7.91
N GLY A 195 -16.11 2.18 8.89
CA GLY A 195 -14.80 2.81 8.70
C GLY A 195 -13.94 2.08 7.67
N ARG A 196 -13.88 0.75 7.76
CA ARG A 196 -13.16 -0.09 6.79
C ARG A 196 -13.76 -0.03 5.38
N ALA A 197 -15.09 -0.06 5.26
CA ALA A 197 -15.77 0.08 3.97
C ALA A 197 -15.54 1.46 3.33
N LYS A 198 -15.53 2.54 4.12
CA LYS A 198 -15.16 3.89 3.65
C LYS A 198 -13.71 3.94 3.18
N ALA A 199 -12.80 3.31 3.92
CA ALA A 199 -11.40 3.21 3.53
C ALA A 199 -11.21 2.41 2.23
N ALA A 200 -11.96 1.34 2.06
CA ALA A 200 -11.95 0.53 0.84
C ALA A 200 -12.46 1.32 -0.37
N LEU A 201 -13.58 2.01 -0.22
CA LEU A 201 -14.10 2.87 -1.28
C LEU A 201 -13.08 3.98 -1.63
N ALA A 202 -12.50 4.64 -0.63
CA ALA A 202 -11.47 5.64 -0.84
C ALA A 202 -10.20 5.06 -1.50
N PHE A 203 -9.84 3.81 -1.21
CA PHE A 203 -8.74 3.11 -1.87
C PHE A 203 -9.04 2.91 -3.36
N LEU A 204 -10.22 2.37 -3.68
CA LEU A 204 -10.71 2.18 -5.06
C LEU A 204 -10.77 3.50 -5.84
N ASP A 205 -11.26 4.56 -5.21
CA ASP A 205 -11.34 5.92 -5.77
C ASP A 205 -9.96 6.51 -6.10
N ASN A 206 -8.91 6.06 -5.43
CA ASN A 206 -7.55 6.55 -5.64
C ASN A 206 -6.70 5.60 -6.49
N MET A 207 -7.23 4.49 -7.00
CA MET A 207 -6.51 3.58 -7.90
C MET A 207 -6.16 4.23 -9.26
N GLY A 208 -5.21 3.62 -9.96
CA GLY A 208 -4.80 4.04 -11.30
C GLY A 208 -5.90 3.88 -12.37
N PRO A 209 -5.78 4.57 -13.51
CA PRO A 209 -6.82 4.56 -14.55
C PRO A 209 -7.03 3.18 -15.17
N GLU A 210 -5.98 2.37 -15.32
CA GLU A 210 -6.12 1.02 -15.87
C GLU A 210 -6.85 0.06 -14.92
N GLU A 211 -6.63 0.16 -13.60
CA GLU A 211 -7.39 -0.61 -12.61
C GLU A 211 -8.86 -0.20 -12.60
N LYS A 212 -9.16 1.10 -12.72
CA LYS A 212 -10.54 1.62 -12.78
C LYS A 212 -11.30 1.23 -14.04
N ALA A 213 -10.58 0.87 -15.10
CA ALA A 213 -11.18 0.39 -16.34
C ALA A 213 -11.58 -1.10 -16.24
N ASP A 214 -11.15 -1.82 -15.19
CA ASP A 214 -11.52 -3.21 -14.96
C ASP A 214 -13.01 -3.32 -14.55
N PRO A 215 -13.82 -4.18 -15.20
CA PRO A 215 -15.20 -4.40 -14.77
C PRO A 215 -15.36 -4.81 -13.31
N GLN A 216 -14.38 -5.52 -12.73
CA GLN A 216 -14.43 -5.91 -11.31
C GLN A 216 -14.31 -4.70 -10.39
N TRP A 217 -13.52 -3.69 -10.75
CA TRP A 217 -13.43 -2.45 -9.97
C TRP A 217 -14.79 -1.78 -9.84
N LEU A 218 -15.56 -1.69 -10.94
CA LEU A 218 -16.88 -1.06 -10.93
C LEU A 218 -17.86 -1.81 -10.02
N ILE A 219 -17.84 -3.14 -10.06
CA ILE A 219 -18.69 -3.99 -9.21
C ILE A 219 -18.36 -3.75 -7.74
N GLN A 220 -17.08 -3.79 -7.37
CA GLN A 220 -16.62 -3.57 -5.99
C GLN A 220 -16.98 -2.16 -5.51
N HIS A 221 -16.66 -1.14 -6.31
CA HIS A 221 -16.96 0.25 -6.01
C HIS A 221 -18.46 0.48 -5.78
N GLN A 222 -19.30 0.01 -6.70
CA GLN A 222 -20.75 0.17 -6.60
C GLN A 222 -21.31 -0.55 -5.37
N THR A 223 -20.87 -1.78 -5.12
CA THR A 223 -21.33 -2.58 -3.97
C THR A 223 -21.00 -1.89 -2.64
N LEU A 224 -19.78 -1.36 -2.51
CA LEU A 224 -19.38 -0.60 -1.32
C LEU A 224 -20.15 0.71 -1.18
N SER A 225 -20.36 1.42 -2.29
CA SER A 225 -21.15 2.66 -2.32
C SER A 225 -22.59 2.42 -1.86
N ASP A 226 -23.25 1.39 -2.39
CA ASP A 226 -24.64 1.06 -2.05
C ASP A 226 -24.77 0.61 -0.59
N ALA A 227 -23.85 -0.24 -0.13
CA ALA A 227 -23.83 -0.68 1.25
C ALA A 227 -23.63 0.49 2.23
N LEU A 228 -22.74 1.45 1.91
CA LEU A 228 -22.56 2.66 2.72
C LEU A 228 -23.79 3.57 2.69
N ALA A 229 -24.46 3.73 1.55
CA ALA A 229 -25.68 4.54 1.47
C ALA A 229 -26.79 4.00 2.38
N GLN A 230 -26.95 2.67 2.45
CA GLN A 230 -27.93 2.01 3.32
C GLN A 230 -27.63 2.20 4.81
N THR A 231 -26.36 2.34 5.21
CA THR A 231 -25.99 2.63 6.61
C THR A 231 -26.34 4.04 7.07
N GLY A 232 -26.62 4.97 6.14
CA GLY A 232 -27.02 6.35 6.45
C GLY A 232 -28.52 6.56 6.63
N THR A 233 -29.34 5.54 6.33
CA THR A 233 -30.81 5.58 6.38
C THR A 233 -31.37 4.82 7.59
N ASP A 234 -30.95 5.20 8.79
CA ASP A 234 -31.55 4.71 10.05
C ASP A 234 -32.94 5.35 10.27
N ASP A 235 -33.97 4.82 9.60
CA ASP A 235 -35.35 4.96 10.06
C ASP A 235 -35.66 3.80 11.03
N SER A 236 -35.88 4.13 12.30
CA SER A 236 -35.89 3.19 13.43
C SER A 236 -37.18 2.38 13.56
N THR A 237 -37.97 2.24 12.48
CA THR A 237 -39.33 1.70 12.53
C THR A 237 -39.57 0.43 11.71
N THR A 238 -38.63 -0.02 10.88
CA THR A 238 -38.76 -1.28 10.14
C THR A 238 -37.96 -2.40 10.79
N LYS A 239 -38.67 -3.48 11.15
CA LYS A 239 -38.09 -4.73 11.67
C LYS A 239 -36.91 -5.14 10.78
N LYS A 240 -35.73 -5.10 11.38
CA LYS A 240 -34.44 -5.45 10.77
C LYS A 240 -34.53 -6.81 10.10
N ASP A 241 -34.32 -6.83 8.78
CA ASP A 241 -33.82 -8.03 8.12
C ASP A 241 -32.31 -8.08 8.40
N PRO A 242 -31.83 -9.03 9.23
CA PRO A 242 -30.42 -9.08 9.62
C PRO A 242 -29.48 -9.49 8.47
N GLY A 243 -30.00 -9.77 7.27
CA GLY A 243 -29.26 -10.36 6.15
C GLY A 243 -28.33 -9.41 5.37
N HIS A 244 -28.43 -8.08 5.48
CA HIS A 244 -27.62 -7.18 4.64
C HIS A 244 -26.31 -6.70 5.28
N PHE A 245 -26.15 -6.88 6.60
CA PHE A 245 -24.98 -6.39 7.34
C PHE A 245 -23.76 -7.32 7.22
N HIS A 246 -23.94 -8.60 6.90
CA HIS A 246 -22.85 -9.57 6.74
C HIS A 246 -22.01 -9.36 5.47
N ASN A 247 -22.59 -8.71 4.46
CA ASN A 247 -21.97 -8.56 3.15
C ASN A 247 -20.73 -7.66 3.18
N LEU A 248 -20.71 -6.57 3.97
CA LEU A 248 -19.57 -5.64 3.99
C LEU A 248 -18.29 -6.29 4.53
N SER A 249 -18.38 -7.03 5.63
CA SER A 249 -17.25 -7.77 6.20
C SER A 249 -16.81 -8.94 5.31
N GLU A 250 -17.73 -9.62 4.64
CA GLU A 250 -17.45 -10.76 3.74
C GLU A 250 -16.83 -10.30 2.40
N ILE A 251 -17.37 -9.24 1.79
CA ILE A 251 -16.81 -8.56 0.61
C ILE A 251 -15.38 -8.11 0.91
N LEU A 252 -15.17 -7.49 2.08
CA LEU A 252 -13.89 -6.89 2.42
C LEU A 252 -12.85 -7.92 2.94
N ALA A 253 -13.30 -9.07 3.46
CA ALA A 253 -12.43 -10.16 3.89
C ALA A 253 -11.94 -11.07 2.73
N GLY A 254 -12.59 -11.02 1.56
CA GLY A 254 -12.19 -11.81 0.39
C GLY A 254 -12.40 -13.32 0.54
N ILE A 255 -13.57 -13.72 1.06
CA ILE A 255 -14.10 -15.10 1.27
C ILE A 255 -13.27 -15.98 2.23
N ASP A 256 -13.82 -16.23 3.44
CA ASP A 256 -14.19 -17.56 3.98
C ASP A 256 -14.62 -17.40 5.45
N THR A 257 -15.91 -17.54 5.75
CA THR A 257 -16.40 -17.83 7.11
C THR A 257 -17.42 -18.96 7.03
N ASP A 258 -17.01 -20.12 6.51
CA ASP A 258 -17.71 -21.36 6.84
C ASP A 258 -17.53 -21.63 8.35
N GLY A 259 -18.55 -21.29 9.12
CA GLY A 259 -18.73 -21.78 10.46
C GLY A 259 -19.17 -23.25 10.43
N SER A 260 -18.29 -24.17 10.02
CA SER A 260 -18.38 -25.57 10.42
C SER A 260 -17.06 -26.32 10.24
N ASP A 261 -16.50 -26.78 11.36
CA ASP A 261 -15.42 -27.77 11.37
C ASP A 261 -15.85 -29.04 10.63
N SER A 262 -15.23 -29.35 9.48
CA SER A 262 -14.63 -30.67 9.21
C SER A 262 -13.94 -30.83 7.82
N LYS A 263 -12.61 -30.78 7.85
CA LYS A 263 -11.68 -31.78 7.26
C LYS A 263 -11.59 -31.94 5.72
N LYS A 264 -10.56 -31.26 5.17
CA LYS A 264 -9.42 -31.78 4.34
C LYS A 264 -9.64 -32.06 2.83
N PRO A 265 -8.56 -32.21 2.03
CA PRO A 265 -7.97 -31.18 1.17
C PRO A 265 -8.08 -31.52 -0.34
N GLY A 266 -8.10 -30.50 -1.19
CA GLY A 266 -7.99 -30.69 -2.63
C GLY A 266 -8.46 -29.44 -3.37
N SER A 267 -7.70 -29.08 -4.41
CA SER A 267 -8.02 -28.22 -5.55
C SER A 267 -9.37 -27.47 -5.53
N ASP A 268 -9.37 -26.18 -5.85
CA ASP A 268 -9.93 -25.77 -7.14
C ASP A 268 -9.68 -24.30 -7.47
N GLU A 269 -9.20 -24.12 -8.70
CA GLU A 269 -9.19 -22.90 -9.48
C GLU A 269 -10.64 -22.47 -9.77
N ASN A 270 -11.29 -21.61 -8.97
CA ASN A 270 -12.40 -20.76 -9.46
C ASN A 270 -12.97 -19.70 -8.50
N SER A 271 -12.20 -19.16 -7.57
CA SER A 271 -12.71 -18.24 -6.54
C SER A 271 -13.21 -16.87 -7.07
N ALA A 272 -12.94 -16.50 -8.32
CA ALA A 272 -13.53 -15.32 -8.95
C ALA A 272 -14.98 -15.53 -9.42
N SER A 273 -15.39 -16.78 -9.69
CA SER A 273 -16.76 -17.11 -10.14
C SER A 273 -17.77 -17.12 -8.99
N TYR A 274 -17.31 -17.44 -7.77
CA TYR A 274 -18.19 -17.68 -6.63
C TYR A 274 -18.77 -16.40 -6.01
N VAL A 275 -17.97 -15.32 -5.92
CA VAL A 275 -18.46 -14.00 -5.47
C VAL A 275 -19.52 -13.46 -6.43
N PHE A 276 -19.31 -13.64 -7.74
CA PHE A 276 -20.22 -13.16 -8.77
C PHE A 276 -21.57 -13.89 -8.74
N GLU A 277 -21.57 -15.20 -8.49
CA GLU A 277 -22.79 -15.99 -8.39
C GLU A 277 -23.61 -15.64 -7.14
N GLN A 278 -22.96 -15.37 -6.01
CA GLN A 278 -23.64 -14.94 -4.78
C GLN A 278 -24.17 -13.51 -4.87
N VAL A 279 -23.44 -12.58 -5.50
CA VAL A 279 -23.92 -11.21 -5.74
C VAL A 279 -25.10 -11.22 -6.72
N GLN A 280 -25.07 -12.04 -7.77
CA GLN A 280 -26.24 -12.21 -8.66
C GLN A 280 -27.43 -12.87 -7.94
N ALA A 281 -27.20 -13.84 -7.05
CA ALA A 281 -28.26 -14.47 -6.28
C ALA A 281 -28.95 -13.47 -5.34
N ALA A 282 -28.18 -12.59 -4.68
CA ALA A 282 -28.71 -11.54 -3.82
C ALA A 282 -29.51 -10.47 -4.60
N LEU A 283 -29.07 -10.12 -5.81
CA LEU A 283 -29.78 -9.20 -6.71
C LEU A 283 -31.05 -9.80 -7.33
N ARG A 284 -31.13 -11.13 -7.47
CA ARG A 284 -32.35 -11.82 -7.94
C ARG A 284 -33.36 -12.06 -6.83
N ALA A 285 -32.92 -12.17 -5.58
CA ALA A 285 -33.79 -12.33 -4.42
C ALA A 285 -34.51 -11.02 -4.00
N THR A 286 -34.20 -9.90 -4.65
CA THR A 286 -34.76 -8.56 -4.41
C THR A 286 -35.71 -8.07 -5.50
N GLN A 287 -36.08 -8.92 -6.47
CA GLN A 287 -37.19 -8.72 -7.42
C GLN A 287 -38.36 -9.66 -7.10
#